data_AF-A0A9E6R7X1-F1
#
_entry.id   AF-A0A9E6R7X1-F1
#
_cell.length_a   1.000
_cell.length_b   1.000
_cell.length_c   1.000
_cell.angle_alpha   90.00
_cell.angle_beta   90.00
_cell.angle_gamma   90.00
#
_symmetry.space_group_name_H-M   'P 1'
#
loop_
_entity.id
_entity.type
_entity.pdbx_description
1 polymer ?
#
loop_
_entity_poly.entity_id
_entity_poly.type
_entity_poly.pdbx_seq_one_letter_code
_entity_poly.pdbx_strand_id
1 'polypeptide(L)'
;MNARALELGEIQGNVIAGFNTDIQVLIALTNPTPASFEAAARWISQRADDVTVVSEVRAGRSAIQASGSKVTWLGLAVGGRLLQWMQVTINDNAFKGGMVKRAPSILNDATDPQAWKVGSPSAPVDVFLIVASNDESAAVQALRLPVSR
;
A
#
# COMPACT_ATOMS: atom_id res chain seq x y z
N MET A 1 -19.02 25.28 10.69
CA MET A 1 -18.17 24.07 10.58
C MET A 1 -16.95 24.29 11.46
N ASN A 2 -16.78 23.53 12.54
CA ASN A 2 -15.54 23.56 13.31
C ASN A 2 -14.51 22.78 12.50
N ALA A 3 -13.49 23.48 11.97
CA ALA A 3 -12.37 22.82 11.32
C ALA A 3 -11.63 21.97 12.36
N ARG A 4 -11.85 20.66 12.34
CA ARG A 4 -11.02 19.73 13.10
C ARG A 4 -9.64 19.69 12.44
N ALA A 5 -8.59 19.86 13.23
CA ALA A 5 -7.24 19.62 12.75
C ALA A 5 -7.11 18.15 12.31
N LEU A 6 -6.33 17.89 11.27
CA LEU A 6 -6.02 16.54 10.84
C LEU A 6 -4.98 15.92 11.80
N GLU A 7 -5.25 14.71 12.26
CA GLU A 7 -4.30 13.92 13.06
C GLU A 7 -3.24 13.31 12.12
N LEU A 8 -2.18 14.06 11.83
CA LEU A 8 -1.17 13.68 10.84
C LEU A 8 -0.35 12.43 11.22
N GLY A 9 -0.40 12.02 12.49
CA GLY A 9 0.20 10.77 12.98
C GLY A 9 -0.64 9.52 12.69
N GLU A 10 -1.87 9.68 12.19
CA GLU A 10 -2.81 8.58 11.90
C GLU A 10 -3.09 8.43 10.39
N ILE A 11 -2.38 9.20 9.56
CA ILE A 11 -2.57 9.23 8.11
C ILE A 11 -1.29 8.75 7.45
N GLN A 12 -1.39 7.75 6.57
CA GLN A 12 -0.24 7.27 5.80
C GLN A 12 0.39 8.40 4.96
N GLY A 13 1.72 8.46 4.95
CA GLY A 13 2.49 9.56 4.40
C GLY A 13 2.26 9.80 2.91
N ASN A 14 1.99 8.75 2.14
CA ASN A 14 1.78 8.86 0.70
C ASN A 14 0.37 9.37 0.30
N VAL A 15 -0.52 9.60 1.27
CA VAL A 15 -1.89 10.12 1.00
C VAL A 15 -1.89 11.64 0.82
N ILE A 16 -1.25 12.37 1.74
CA ILE A 16 -1.27 13.85 1.74
C ILE A 16 0.09 14.42 1.35
N ALA A 17 1.16 14.02 2.06
CA ALA A 17 2.48 14.59 1.82
C ALA A 17 3.10 14.05 0.52
N GLY A 18 2.81 12.79 0.18
CA GLY A 18 3.47 12.04 -0.87
C GLY A 18 4.88 11.61 -0.43
N PHE A 19 5.36 10.45 -0.87
CA PHE A 19 6.74 10.07 -0.57
C PHE A 19 7.77 10.92 -1.33
N ASN A 20 7.47 11.30 -2.58
CA ASN A 20 8.32 12.15 -3.44
C ASN A 20 9.80 11.72 -3.43
N THR A 21 10.01 10.45 -3.74
CA THR A 21 11.33 9.83 -3.86
C THR A 21 11.61 9.43 -5.31
N ASP A 22 12.89 9.27 -5.64
CA ASP A 22 13.33 8.89 -6.98
C ASP A 22 13.00 7.42 -7.32
N ILE A 23 12.91 6.55 -6.30
CA ILE A 23 12.69 5.12 -6.46
C ILE A 23 11.47 4.70 -5.64
N GLN A 24 10.61 3.88 -6.25
CA GLN A 24 9.51 3.20 -5.59
C GLN A 24 9.43 1.75 -6.05
N VAL A 25 9.48 0.82 -5.10
CA VAL A 25 9.22 -0.60 -5.33
C VAL A 25 7.77 -0.88 -4.96
N LEU A 26 7.00 -1.39 -5.92
CA LEU A 26 5.60 -1.74 -5.76
C LEU A 26 5.48 -3.26 -5.63
N ILE A 27 4.91 -3.71 -4.51
CA ILE A 27 4.81 -5.14 -4.20
C ILE A 27 3.34 -5.49 -4.08
N ALA A 28 2.85 -6.32 -5.00
CA ALA A 28 1.52 -6.90 -4.93
C ALA A 28 1.62 -8.33 -4.40
N LEU A 29 0.93 -8.61 -3.30
CA LEU A 29 0.88 -9.92 -2.69
C LEU A 29 -0.51 -10.53 -2.88
N THR A 30 -0.52 -11.78 -3.32
CA THR A 30 -1.71 -12.60 -3.49
C THR A 30 -1.74 -13.67 -2.41
N ASN A 31 -2.87 -13.79 -1.75
CA ASN A 31 -3.15 -14.91 -0.86
C ASN A 31 -3.85 -16.02 -1.67
N PRO A 32 -3.21 -17.19 -1.83
CA PRO A 32 -3.70 -18.22 -2.74
C PRO A 32 -4.95 -18.93 -2.21
N THR A 33 -5.17 -18.92 -0.89
CA THR A 33 -6.29 -19.63 -0.27
C THR A 33 -6.94 -18.77 0.82
N PRO A 34 -8.25 -18.95 1.07
CA PRO A 34 -8.92 -18.26 2.18
C PRO A 34 -8.28 -18.55 3.55
N ALA A 35 -7.68 -19.74 3.72
CA ALA A 35 -6.97 -20.10 4.95
C ALA A 35 -5.73 -19.23 5.20
N SER A 36 -5.10 -18.67 4.15
CA SER A 36 -3.95 -17.77 4.31
C SER A 36 -4.35 -16.33 4.66
N PHE A 37 -5.62 -15.96 4.56
CA PHE A 37 -6.09 -14.62 4.92
C PHE A 37 -5.92 -14.30 6.41
N GLU A 38 -6.08 -15.27 7.31
CA GLU A 38 -5.83 -15.05 8.74
C GLU A 38 -4.36 -14.72 9.01
N ALA A 39 -3.45 -15.47 8.38
CA ALA A 39 -2.02 -15.23 8.48
C ALA A 39 -1.65 -13.86 7.90
N ALA A 40 -2.25 -13.48 6.77
CA ALA A 40 -2.05 -12.17 6.17
C ALA A 40 -2.56 -11.03 7.06
N ALA A 41 -3.75 -11.16 7.64
CA ALA A 41 -4.31 -10.18 8.57
C ALA A 41 -3.42 -9.99 9.81
N ARG A 42 -2.96 -11.11 10.41
CA ARG A 42 -2.01 -11.08 11.53
C ARG A 42 -0.70 -10.41 11.12
N TRP A 43 -0.15 -10.77 9.97
CA TRP A 43 1.07 -10.16 9.46
C TRP A 43 0.92 -8.66 9.24
N ILE A 44 -0.19 -8.18 8.64
CA ILE A 44 -0.47 -6.75 8.47
C ILE A 44 -0.54 -6.05 9.82
N SER A 45 -1.22 -6.62 10.82
CA SER A 45 -1.30 -6.00 12.15
C SER A 45 0.06 -5.82 12.82
N GLN A 46 1.00 -6.73 12.56
CA GLN A 46 2.38 -6.66 13.07
C GLN A 46 3.24 -5.62 12.35
N ARG A 47 2.74 -5.03 11.26
CA ARG A 47 3.44 -4.02 10.44
C ARG A 47 2.83 -2.62 10.59
N ALA A 48 1.78 -2.45 11.40
CA ALA A 48 1.07 -1.18 11.50
C ALA A 48 2.00 -0.02 11.88
N ASP A 49 2.90 -0.25 12.85
CA ASP A 49 3.88 0.74 13.33
C ASP A 49 5.02 0.98 12.33
N ASP A 50 5.21 0.10 11.33
CA ASP A 50 6.23 0.28 10.28
C ASP A 50 5.70 1.16 9.14
N VAL A 51 4.38 1.38 9.04
CA VAL A 51 3.78 2.18 7.97
C VAL A 51 4.07 3.65 8.23
N THR A 52 4.71 4.28 7.26
CA THR A 52 5.10 5.68 7.37
C THR A 52 3.89 6.60 7.38
N VAL A 53 3.84 7.52 8.34
CA VAL A 53 2.77 8.52 8.48
C VAL A 53 3.18 9.92 7.99
N VAL A 54 2.20 10.81 7.82
CA VAL A 54 2.43 12.16 7.27
C VAL A 54 3.41 12.98 8.12
N SER A 55 3.33 12.88 9.45
CA SER A 55 4.25 13.58 10.36
C SER A 55 5.71 13.17 10.14
N GLU A 56 5.98 11.89 9.91
CA GLU A 56 7.31 11.35 9.64
C GLU A 56 7.86 11.81 8.30
N VAL A 57 7.05 11.77 7.23
CA VAL A 57 7.46 12.26 5.90
C VAL A 57 7.88 13.73 5.99
N ARG A 58 7.12 14.56 6.72
CA ARG A 58 7.44 15.98 6.90
C ARG A 58 8.76 16.18 7.66
N ALA A 59 8.97 15.42 8.74
CA ALA A 59 10.22 15.50 9.51
C ALA A 59 11.42 15.01 8.69
N GLY A 60 11.28 13.88 8.00
CA GLY A 60 12.37 13.30 7.20
C GLY A 60 12.75 14.12 5.99
N ARG A 61 11.81 14.84 5.35
CA ARG A 61 12.14 15.76 4.23
C ARG A 61 13.13 16.85 4.65
N SER A 62 12.92 17.46 5.80
CA SER A 62 13.85 18.44 6.35
C SER A 62 15.23 17.83 6.58
N ALA A 63 15.29 16.58 7.05
CA ALA A 63 16.54 15.85 7.25
C ALA A 63 17.24 15.50 5.92
N ILE A 64 16.51 15.05 4.90
CA ILE A 64 17.05 14.77 3.56
C ILE A 64 17.69 16.04 2.97
N GLN A 65 17.01 17.18 3.08
CA GLN A 65 17.53 18.46 2.60
C GLN A 65 18.79 18.90 3.35
N ALA A 66 18.85 18.64 4.66
CA ALA A 66 19.96 19.09 5.50
C ALA A 66 21.21 18.20 5.41
N SER A 67 21.05 16.88 5.25
CA SER A 67 22.16 15.91 5.39
C SER A 67 22.27 14.87 4.29
N GLY A 68 21.39 14.89 3.28
CA GLY A 68 21.35 13.84 2.24
C GLY A 68 20.99 12.47 2.80
N SER A 69 20.25 12.42 3.91
CA SER A 69 19.89 11.17 4.60
C SER A 69 19.18 10.19 3.66
N LYS A 70 19.56 8.91 3.73
CA LYS A 70 18.91 7.82 3.00
C LYS A 70 17.70 7.33 3.78
N VAL A 71 16.54 7.93 3.50
CA VAL A 71 15.29 7.54 4.15
C VAL A 71 14.53 6.55 3.27
N THR A 72 13.87 5.59 3.92
CA THR A 72 12.94 4.66 3.27
C THR A 72 11.57 4.85 3.89
N TRP A 73 10.55 4.90 3.06
CA TRP A 73 9.15 5.04 3.45
C TRP A 73 8.36 3.80 3.06
N LEU A 74 7.42 3.41 3.90
CA LEU A 74 6.52 2.28 3.68
C LEU A 74 5.07 2.75 3.61
N GLY A 75 4.39 2.44 2.51
CA GLY A 75 2.93 2.51 2.39
C GLY A 75 2.32 1.11 2.30
N LEU A 76 1.11 0.95 2.82
CA LEU A 76 0.40 -0.33 2.80
C LEU A 76 -1.08 -0.12 2.46
N ALA A 77 -1.58 -0.89 1.51
CA ALA A 77 -3.00 -0.97 1.19
C ALA A 77 -3.49 -2.43 1.21
N VAL A 78 -4.78 -2.60 1.51
CA VAL A 78 -5.43 -3.91 1.64
C VAL A 78 -6.49 -4.06 0.55
N GLY A 79 -6.43 -5.18 -0.16
CA GLY A 79 -7.38 -5.51 -1.23
C GLY A 79 -8.76 -5.89 -0.71
N GLY A 80 -9.79 -5.67 -1.53
CA GLY A 80 -11.19 -5.88 -1.14
C GLY A 80 -11.52 -7.31 -0.71
N ARG A 81 -10.87 -8.32 -1.31
CA ARG A 81 -11.01 -9.73 -0.94
C ARG A 81 -10.66 -9.99 0.53
N LEU A 82 -9.50 -9.49 0.97
CA LEU A 82 -9.03 -9.65 2.35
C LEU A 82 -9.89 -8.83 3.33
N LEU A 83 -10.27 -7.60 2.97
CA LEU A 83 -11.19 -6.79 3.79
C LEU A 83 -12.56 -7.47 3.95
N GLN A 84 -13.10 -8.07 2.89
CA GLN A 84 -14.36 -8.81 2.94
C GLN A 84 -14.27 -10.02 3.88
N TRP A 85 -13.17 -10.77 3.85
CA TRP A 85 -12.94 -11.87 4.78
C TRP A 85 -12.86 -11.39 6.23
N MET A 86 -12.18 -10.26 6.48
CA MET A 86 -12.14 -9.61 7.80
C MET A 86 -13.45 -8.92 8.20
N GLN A 87 -14.50 -8.99 7.37
CA GLN A 87 -15.80 -8.35 7.59
C GLN A 87 -15.71 -6.81 7.73
N VAL A 88 -14.71 -6.20 7.08
CA VAL A 88 -14.55 -4.74 7.03
C VAL A 88 -15.41 -4.18 5.89
N THR A 89 -16.25 -3.20 6.22
CA THR A 89 -17.13 -2.56 5.24
C THR A 89 -16.55 -1.24 4.74
N ILE A 90 -16.32 -1.13 3.44
CA ILE A 90 -15.94 0.11 2.75
C ILE A 90 -17.11 0.56 1.88
N ASN A 91 -17.65 1.76 2.09
CA ASN A 91 -18.81 2.28 1.35
C ASN A 91 -18.42 2.95 0.01
N ASP A 92 -17.69 2.21 -0.82
CA ASP A 92 -17.31 2.64 -2.16
C ASP A 92 -17.68 1.57 -3.20
N ASN A 93 -18.54 1.92 -4.15
CA ASN A 93 -19.05 0.97 -5.15
C ASN A 93 -17.97 0.54 -6.15
N ALA A 94 -17.02 1.42 -6.47
CA ALA A 94 -15.92 1.13 -7.38
C ALA A 94 -14.95 0.11 -6.76
N PHE A 95 -14.63 0.29 -5.48
CA PHE A 95 -13.80 -0.61 -4.68
C PHE A 95 -14.47 -1.97 -4.51
N LYS A 96 -15.74 -2.01 -4.08
CA LYS A 96 -16.52 -3.26 -3.96
C LYS A 96 -16.63 -4.01 -5.29
N GLY A 97 -16.81 -3.28 -6.38
CA GLY A 97 -16.92 -3.86 -7.73
C GLY A 97 -15.61 -4.40 -8.28
N GLY A 98 -14.47 -3.91 -7.78
CA GLY A 98 -13.13 -4.25 -8.26
C GLY A 98 -12.81 -3.67 -9.64
N MET A 99 -11.53 -3.55 -9.96
CA MET A 99 -11.06 -2.95 -11.20
C MET A 99 -11.39 -3.83 -12.43
N VAL A 100 -11.18 -5.14 -12.34
CA VAL A 100 -11.39 -6.11 -13.44
C VAL A 100 -12.80 -6.01 -14.04
N LYS A 101 -13.84 -5.93 -13.20
CA LYS A 101 -15.23 -5.85 -13.68
C LYS A 101 -15.55 -4.52 -14.37
N ARG A 102 -14.87 -3.45 -13.95
CA ARG A 102 -15.10 -2.07 -14.40
C ARG A 102 -14.27 -1.69 -15.62
N ALA A 103 -13.14 -2.38 -15.81
CA ALA A 103 -12.18 -2.13 -16.87
C ALA A 103 -12.81 -2.03 -18.29
N PRO A 104 -13.58 -3.02 -18.78
CA PRO A 104 -14.06 -2.98 -20.17
C PRO A 104 -15.21 -1.98 -20.40
N SER A 105 -16.05 -1.72 -19.40
CA SER A 105 -17.33 -1.00 -19.59
C SER A 105 -17.36 0.40 -18.99
N ILE A 106 -16.58 0.66 -17.93
CA ILE A 106 -16.59 1.95 -17.21
C ILE A 106 -15.27 2.70 -17.45
N LEU A 107 -14.14 1.99 -17.39
CA LEU A 107 -12.82 2.61 -17.54
C LEU A 107 -12.35 2.65 -19.00
N ASN A 108 -12.98 1.85 -19.86
CA ASN A 108 -12.62 1.71 -21.28
C ASN A 108 -11.15 1.30 -21.46
N ASP A 109 -10.68 0.37 -20.62
CA ASP A 109 -9.31 -0.14 -20.69
C ASP A 109 -9.13 -0.93 -21.99
N ALA A 110 -8.11 -0.56 -22.78
CA ALA A 110 -7.81 -1.17 -24.08
C ALA A 110 -7.21 -2.58 -23.99
N THR A 111 -6.91 -3.06 -22.77
CA THR A 111 -6.26 -4.35 -22.53
C THR A 111 -7.23 -5.31 -21.86
N ASP A 112 -7.10 -6.61 -22.16
CA ASP A 112 -7.91 -7.65 -21.52
C ASP A 112 -7.54 -7.78 -20.03
N PRO A 113 -8.47 -7.51 -19.10
CA PRO A 113 -8.22 -7.64 -17.66
C PRO A 113 -7.88 -9.06 -17.20
N GLN A 114 -8.25 -10.08 -17.99
CA GLN A 114 -7.86 -11.47 -17.70
C GLN A 114 -6.37 -11.71 -17.91
N ALA A 115 -5.75 -10.95 -18.81
CA ALA A 115 -4.34 -11.08 -19.16
C ALA A 115 -3.42 -10.14 -18.35
N TRP A 116 -3.97 -9.36 -17.41
CA TRP A 116 -3.15 -8.47 -16.59
C TRP A 116 -2.14 -9.25 -15.75
N LYS A 117 -0.90 -8.76 -15.74
CA LYS A 117 0.20 -9.37 -14.97
C LYS A 117 -0.02 -9.26 -13.46
N VAL A 118 -0.66 -8.17 -13.02
CA VAL A 118 -0.97 -7.88 -11.62
C VAL A 118 -2.42 -7.42 -11.53
N GLY A 119 -3.19 -7.98 -10.61
CA GLY A 119 -4.59 -7.61 -10.40
C GLY A 119 -5.58 -8.28 -11.35
N SER A 120 -5.15 -9.26 -12.14
CA SER A 120 -6.06 -10.16 -12.87
C SER A 120 -6.76 -11.12 -11.91
N PRO A 121 -7.81 -11.84 -12.35
CA PRO A 121 -8.47 -12.85 -11.52
C PRO A 121 -7.56 -14.00 -11.06
N SER A 122 -6.52 -14.35 -11.83
CA SER A 122 -5.54 -15.38 -11.48
C SER A 122 -4.41 -14.86 -10.59
N ALA A 123 -4.17 -13.54 -10.56
CA ALA A 123 -3.19 -12.89 -9.70
C ALA A 123 -3.79 -11.66 -8.98
N PRO A 124 -4.80 -11.85 -8.10
CA PRO A 124 -5.47 -10.75 -7.42
C PRO A 124 -4.56 -10.13 -6.37
N VAL A 125 -4.74 -8.83 -6.12
CA VAL A 125 -3.96 -8.10 -5.11
C VAL A 125 -4.74 -8.09 -3.79
N ASP A 126 -4.22 -8.78 -2.78
CA ASP A 126 -4.80 -8.82 -1.43
C ASP A 126 -4.07 -7.87 -0.46
N VAL A 127 -2.77 -7.67 -0.69
CA VAL A 127 -1.97 -6.64 -0.01
C VAL A 127 -1.10 -5.94 -1.04
N PHE A 128 -0.98 -4.62 -0.92
CA PHE A 128 -0.13 -3.81 -1.77
C PHE A 128 0.81 -2.97 -0.91
N LEU A 129 2.11 -3.06 -1.17
CA LEU A 129 3.13 -2.28 -0.46
C LEU A 129 3.82 -1.32 -1.41
N ILE A 130 4.15 -0.14 -0.90
CA ILE A 130 5.01 0.84 -1.56
C ILE A 130 6.23 1.00 -0.68
N VAL A 131 7.40 0.63 -1.17
CA VAL A 131 8.69 0.91 -0.53
C VAL A 131 9.39 1.99 -1.33
N ALA A 132 9.53 3.17 -0.75
CA ALA A 132 9.99 4.37 -1.45
C ALA A 132 11.29 4.90 -0.84
N SER A 133 12.30 5.19 -1.67
CA SER A 133 13.58 5.75 -1.23
C SER A 133 14.26 6.55 -2.35
N ASN A 134 15.23 7.39 -2.00
CA ASN A 134 16.15 8.02 -2.97
C ASN A 134 17.39 7.15 -3.22
N ASP A 135 17.50 5.98 -2.59
CA ASP A 135 18.60 5.05 -2.76
C ASP A 135 18.07 3.64 -3.05
N GLU A 136 18.50 3.08 -4.18
CA GLU A 136 18.02 1.77 -4.66
C GLU A 136 18.38 0.64 -3.68
N SER A 137 19.60 0.68 -3.15
CA SER A 137 20.08 -0.35 -2.23
C SER A 137 19.29 -0.33 -0.92
N ALA A 138 18.94 0.86 -0.42
CA ALA A 138 18.10 1.03 0.75
C ALA A 138 16.66 0.54 0.50
N ALA A 139 16.08 0.85 -0.67
CA ALA A 139 14.77 0.34 -1.06
C ALA A 139 14.77 -1.20 -1.11
N VAL A 140 15.76 -1.80 -1.77
CA VAL A 140 15.88 -3.27 -1.88
C VAL A 140 16.16 -3.92 -0.53
N GLN A 141 16.99 -3.33 0.32
CA GLN A 141 17.25 -3.85 1.66
C GLN A 141 16.00 -3.84 2.53
N ALA A 142 15.16 -2.81 2.42
CA ALA A 142 13.89 -2.73 3.15
C ALA A 142 12.87 -3.78 2.69
N LEU A 143 13.00 -4.35 1.48
CA LEU A 143 12.20 -5.50 1.05
C LEU A 143 12.50 -6.78 1.84
N ARG A 144 13.66 -6.86 2.52
CA ARG A 144 14.02 -7.97 3.41
C ARG A 144 13.28 -7.85 4.75
N LEU A 145 12.00 -7.50 4.69
CA LEU A 145 11.11 -7.41 5.84
C LEU A 145 11.31 -8.66 6.70
N PRO A 146 11.54 -8.52 8.03
CA PRO A 146 11.72 -9.69 8.88
C PRO A 146 10.49 -10.58 8.74
N VAL A 147 10.73 -11.77 8.19
CA VAL A 147 9.85 -12.91 8.34
C VAL A 147 10.00 -13.27 9.81
N SER A 148 8.99 -12.96 10.62
CA SER A 148 9.00 -13.22 12.06
C SER A 148 9.42 -14.69 12.28
N ARG A 149 10.44 -14.89 13.14
CA ARG A 149 10.89 -16.20 13.61
C ARG A 149 9.78 -16.93 14.36
#